data_AF-A0A2B7WGM3-F1
#
_entry.id   AF-A0A2B7WGM3-F1
#
_cell.length_a   1.000
_cell.length_b   1.000
_cell.length_c   1.000
_cell.angle_alpha   90.00
_cell.angle_beta   90.00
_cell.angle_gamma   90.00
#
_symmetry.space_group_name_H-M   'P 1'
#
loop_
_entity.id
_entity.type
_entity.pdbx_description
1 polymer ?
#
loop_
_entity_poly.entity_id
_entity_poly.type
_entity_poly.pdbx_seq_one_letter_code
_entity_poly.pdbx_strand_id
1 'polypeptide(L)'
;MSDNCEIDDSDPSVAAEDKGKQPAEQKTPENNTSESITTKMGADGEQEKAEDSPDVSEQRKRNMRDFVEYQFYFLDFSKQSEFLEFLRIKAGDNSRNYYAWVKMGLAYVHFDTIPDKVIAGLFLFLINRGWLVHYHLSLYTDTMEVIREANSKRREVPQNMWEKKRRGEL
;
A
#
# COMPACT_ATOMS: atom_id res chain seq x y z
N MET A 1 32.03 -25.37 -38.91
CA MET A 1 30.82 -26.13 -38.56
C MET A 1 29.80 -25.11 -38.07
N SER A 2 28.79 -24.91 -38.92
CA SER A 2 27.46 -24.32 -38.72
C SER A 2 27.30 -22.97 -38.02
N ASP A 3 27.22 -21.93 -38.85
CA ASP A 3 26.39 -20.74 -38.63
C ASP A 3 24.91 -21.04 -38.96
N ASN A 4 24.03 -20.13 -38.50
CA ASN A 4 22.61 -19.94 -38.81
C ASN A 4 21.58 -20.62 -37.89
N CYS A 5 21.01 -19.82 -36.98
CA CYS A 5 19.63 -19.96 -36.50
C CYS A 5 18.78 -18.91 -37.23
N GLU A 6 17.88 -19.37 -38.07
CA GLU A 6 16.77 -18.60 -38.64
C GLU A 6 15.70 -18.40 -37.55
N ILE A 7 15.18 -17.18 -37.40
CA ILE A 7 13.90 -16.94 -36.76
C ILE A 7 13.11 -16.07 -37.73
N ASP A 8 12.07 -16.68 -38.28
CA ASP A 8 11.11 -16.11 -39.20
C ASP A 8 10.02 -15.37 -38.40
N ASP A 9 9.57 -14.26 -38.97
CA ASP A 9 8.51 -13.39 -38.48
C ASP A 9 7.15 -14.10 -38.49
N SER A 10 6.25 -13.78 -37.55
CA SER A 10 4.83 -13.47 -37.82
C SER A 10 3.98 -13.40 -36.53
N ASP A 11 3.56 -12.19 -36.18
CA ASP A 11 2.23 -11.86 -35.63
C ASP A 11 1.42 -11.27 -36.83
N PRO A 12 0.06 -11.18 -36.88
CA PRO A 12 -0.86 -10.96 -35.76
C PRO A 12 -2.28 -11.59 -35.89
N SER A 13 -3.15 -11.29 -34.91
CA SER A 13 -4.56 -10.85 -35.10
C SER A 13 -5.70 -11.70 -34.50
N VAL A 14 -6.30 -11.12 -33.46
CA VAL A 14 -7.74 -10.82 -33.21
C VAL A 14 -8.81 -11.88 -33.53
N ALA A 15 -9.57 -12.26 -32.49
CA ALA A 15 -11.02 -12.45 -32.59
C ALA A 15 -11.70 -12.08 -31.26
N ALA A 16 -12.64 -11.15 -31.35
CA ALA A 16 -13.54 -10.70 -30.31
C ALA A 16 -14.76 -11.62 -30.21
N GLU A 17 -15.31 -11.83 -29.01
CA GLU A 17 -16.74 -12.08 -28.84
C GLU A 17 -17.31 -11.36 -27.61
N ASP A 18 -18.36 -10.62 -27.92
CA ASP A 18 -19.33 -9.89 -27.12
C ASP A 18 -20.34 -10.85 -26.47
N LYS A 19 -20.80 -10.53 -25.24
CA LYS A 19 -22.22 -10.61 -24.81
C LYS A 19 -22.38 -10.19 -23.36
N GLY A 20 -23.17 -9.13 -23.17
CA GLY A 20 -23.49 -8.56 -21.87
C GLY A 20 -24.55 -9.28 -21.05
N LYS A 21 -24.72 -8.82 -19.81
CA LYS A 21 -26.01 -8.74 -19.11
C LYS A 21 -25.90 -7.81 -17.89
N GLN A 22 -26.86 -6.90 -17.77
CA GLN A 22 -27.05 -5.92 -16.70
C GLN A 22 -27.34 -6.58 -15.33
N PRO A 23 -27.13 -5.88 -14.20
CA PRO A 23 -27.92 -6.10 -13.01
C PRO A 23 -28.99 -5.02 -12.84
N ALA A 24 -30.20 -5.49 -12.51
CA ALA A 24 -31.39 -4.71 -12.22
C ALA A 24 -31.45 -4.33 -10.73
N GLU A 25 -32.08 -3.16 -10.52
CA GLU A 25 -32.94 -2.77 -9.42
C GLU A 25 -32.38 -2.51 -8.01
N GLN A 26 -32.34 -1.19 -7.73
CA GLN A 26 -32.45 -0.55 -6.44
C GLN A 26 -33.70 -1.00 -5.66
N LYS A 27 -33.54 -1.18 -4.35
CA LYS A 27 -34.63 -1.06 -3.38
C LYS A 27 -34.13 -0.38 -2.11
N THR A 28 -34.50 0.89 -1.98
CA THR A 28 -34.55 1.63 -0.72
C THR A 28 -35.66 1.05 0.18
N PRO A 29 -35.52 1.20 1.50
CA PRO A 29 -36.66 1.71 2.25
C PRO A 29 -36.27 2.88 3.15
N GLU A 30 -37.01 3.97 2.99
CA GLU A 30 -37.22 4.99 4.01
C GLU A 30 -38.03 4.38 5.17
N ASN A 31 -37.68 4.70 6.42
CA ASN A 31 -38.72 5.08 7.37
C ASN A 31 -38.18 5.94 8.51
N ASN A 32 -38.87 7.06 8.71
CA ASN A 32 -38.68 8.03 9.78
C ASN A 32 -39.31 7.51 11.08
N THR A 33 -38.72 7.80 12.24
CA THR A 33 -39.49 8.15 13.46
C THR A 33 -38.58 8.95 14.40
N SER A 34 -39.06 10.14 14.76
CA SER A 34 -38.52 11.05 15.76
C SER A 34 -38.79 10.56 17.18
N GLU A 35 -37.81 10.66 18.08
CA GLU A 35 -38.08 10.84 19.50
C GLU A 35 -37.13 11.91 20.07
N SER A 36 -37.74 12.96 20.62
CA SER A 36 -37.10 14.02 21.41
C SER A 36 -36.90 13.55 22.83
N ILE A 37 -35.71 13.76 23.42
CA ILE A 37 -35.56 13.80 24.88
C ILE A 37 -34.65 14.99 25.25
N THR A 38 -35.18 15.79 26.17
CA THR A 38 -34.67 17.08 26.64
C THR A 38 -34.02 16.92 28.02
N THR A 39 -32.82 17.52 28.18
CA THR A 39 -32.22 18.12 29.40
C THR A 39 -31.80 17.24 30.58
N LYS A 40 -30.53 17.35 30.99
CA LYS A 40 -30.11 17.93 32.30
C LYS A 40 -28.59 18.18 32.38
N MET A 41 -28.24 19.37 32.85
CA MET A 41 -26.92 19.73 33.35
C MET A 41 -26.63 18.98 34.66
N GLY A 42 -25.39 18.53 34.82
CA GLY A 42 -24.82 18.03 36.06
C GLY A 42 -23.31 17.94 35.88
N ALA A 43 -22.60 18.93 36.42
CA ALA A 43 -21.16 18.85 36.63
C ALA A 43 -20.93 17.96 37.85
N ASP A 44 -20.09 16.93 37.72
CA ASP A 44 -19.14 16.50 38.74
C ASP A 44 -18.09 15.62 38.06
N GLY A 45 -16.83 15.93 38.37
CA GLY A 45 -15.68 15.33 37.73
C GLY A 45 -15.34 13.97 38.32
N GLU A 46 -15.13 13.00 37.43
CA GLU A 46 -14.17 11.93 37.66
C GLU A 46 -13.24 11.89 36.46
N GLN A 47 -11.96 12.11 36.77
CA GLN A 47 -10.85 12.14 35.85
C GLN A 47 -10.53 10.69 35.47
N GLU A 48 -11.31 10.11 34.55
CA GLU A 48 -10.94 8.85 33.94
C GLU A 48 -9.69 9.07 33.08
N LYS A 49 -8.63 8.36 33.48
CA LYS A 49 -7.41 8.14 32.71
C LYS A 49 -7.84 7.70 31.31
N ALA A 50 -7.75 8.60 30.33
CA ALA A 50 -7.86 8.22 28.93
C ALA A 50 -6.68 7.29 28.64
N GLU A 51 -6.96 5.98 28.66
CA GLU A 51 -6.09 4.99 28.06
C GLU A 51 -5.79 5.45 26.64
N ASP A 52 -4.50 5.42 26.31
CA ASP A 52 -3.88 5.89 25.07
C ASP A 52 -4.28 5.00 23.87
N SER A 53 -5.58 4.83 23.68
CA SER A 53 -6.15 4.14 22.54
C SER A 53 -5.83 4.97 21.31
N PRO A 54 -5.14 4.40 20.31
CA PRO A 54 -4.80 5.15 19.12
C PRO A 54 -6.11 5.60 18.45
N ASP A 55 -6.17 6.88 18.08
CA ASP A 55 -7.24 7.39 17.22
C ASP A 55 -7.42 6.42 16.05
N VAL A 56 -8.65 5.92 15.88
CA VAL A 56 -9.03 4.93 14.86
C VAL A 56 -8.59 5.40 13.47
N SER A 57 -8.53 6.73 13.24
CA SER A 57 -8.04 7.33 12.00
C SER A 57 -6.53 7.10 11.79
N GLU A 58 -5.74 7.28 12.85
CA GLU A 58 -4.28 7.11 12.85
C GLU A 58 -3.89 5.64 12.81
N GLN A 59 -4.66 4.76 13.46
CA GLN A 59 -4.46 3.32 13.36
C GLN A 59 -4.68 2.83 11.93
N ARG A 60 -5.72 3.33 11.26
CA ARG A 60 -6.01 2.99 9.85
C ARG A 60 -4.89 3.43 8.92
N LYS A 61 -4.36 4.64 9.10
CA LYS A 61 -3.24 5.16 8.30
C LYS A 61 -1.97 4.32 8.48
N ARG A 62 -1.63 3.98 9.72
CA ARG A 62 -0.50 3.09 10.03
C ARG A 62 -0.68 1.73 9.38
N ASN A 63 -1.85 1.11 9.51
CA ASN A 63 -2.12 -0.18 8.87
C ASN A 63 -1.96 -0.12 7.35
N MET A 64 -2.48 0.94 6.70
CA MET A 64 -2.33 1.13 5.26
C MET A 64 -0.86 1.24 4.85
N ARG A 65 -0.05 1.97 5.61
CA ARG A 65 1.39 2.11 5.38
C ARG A 65 2.12 0.77 5.51
N ASP A 66 1.86 0.04 6.60
CA ASP A 66 2.41 -1.29 6.85
C ASP A 66 2.07 -2.25 5.69
N PHE A 67 0.84 -2.19 5.17
CA PHE A 67 0.40 -2.99 4.03
C PHE A 67 1.14 -2.65 2.73
N VAL A 68 1.30 -1.36 2.45
CA VAL A 68 1.99 -0.90 1.24
C VAL A 68 3.46 -1.33 1.27
N GLU A 69 4.12 -1.18 2.42
CA GLU A 69 5.51 -1.64 2.62
C GLU A 69 5.62 -3.15 2.43
N TYR A 70 4.73 -3.90 3.08
CA TYR A 70 4.70 -5.35 2.97
C TYR A 70 4.57 -5.77 1.52
N GLN A 71 3.59 -5.22 0.81
CA GLN A 71 3.36 -5.58 -0.58
C GLN A 71 4.56 -5.27 -1.46
N PHE A 72 5.23 -4.13 -1.26
CA PHE A 72 6.42 -3.75 -2.02
C PHE A 72 7.51 -4.84 -1.96
N TYR A 73 7.74 -5.44 -0.79
CA TYR A 73 8.74 -6.50 -0.66
C TYR A 73 8.36 -7.85 -1.29
N PHE A 74 7.12 -8.03 -1.72
CA PHE A 74 6.67 -9.22 -2.47
C PHE A 74 6.60 -8.97 -3.98
N LEU A 75 6.74 -7.72 -4.42
CA LEU A 75 6.84 -7.40 -5.84
C LEU A 75 8.17 -7.93 -6.39
N ASP A 76 8.13 -8.46 -7.61
CA ASP A 76 9.33 -8.70 -8.40
C ASP A 76 9.99 -7.37 -8.81
N PHE A 77 11.22 -7.44 -9.32
CA PHE A 77 12.00 -6.25 -9.66
C PHE A 77 11.30 -5.32 -10.67
N SER A 78 10.59 -5.87 -11.66
CA SER A 78 9.87 -5.06 -12.66
C SER A 78 8.77 -4.26 -11.98
N LYS A 79 7.97 -4.92 -11.16
CA LYS A 79 6.85 -4.30 -10.43
C LYS A 79 7.35 -3.31 -9.36
N GLN A 80 8.47 -3.59 -8.68
CA GLN A 80 9.10 -2.64 -7.77
C GLN A 80 9.55 -1.37 -8.51
N SER A 81 10.09 -1.51 -9.72
CA SER A 81 10.52 -0.36 -10.52
C SER A 81 9.33 0.53 -10.91
N GLU A 82 8.22 -0.07 -11.38
CA GLU A 82 6.97 0.65 -11.66
C GLU A 82 6.38 1.32 -10.39
N PHE A 83 6.44 0.63 -9.25
CA PHE A 83 6.01 1.18 -7.96
C PHE A 83 6.82 2.42 -7.58
N LEU A 84 8.15 2.38 -7.72
CA LEU A 84 9.04 3.49 -7.38
C LEU A 84 8.89 4.66 -8.36
N GLU A 85 8.62 4.39 -9.64
CA GLU A 85 8.29 5.42 -10.62
C GLU A 85 6.97 6.12 -10.24
N PHE A 86 5.95 5.36 -9.87
CA PHE A 86 4.68 5.93 -9.42
C PHE A 86 4.85 6.74 -8.11
N LEU A 87 5.65 6.24 -7.16
CA LEU A 87 6.05 7.00 -5.96
C LEU A 87 6.69 8.33 -6.36
N ARG A 88 7.61 8.32 -7.32
CA ARG A 88 8.26 9.53 -7.82
C ARG A 88 7.28 10.53 -8.40
N ILE A 89 6.33 10.08 -9.22
CA ILE A 89 5.29 10.93 -9.81
C ILE A 89 4.39 11.52 -8.71
N LYS A 90 3.99 10.72 -7.72
CA LYS A 90 3.10 11.19 -6.63
C LYS A 90 3.78 12.08 -5.61
N ALA A 91 5.06 11.89 -5.36
CA ALA A 91 5.85 12.69 -4.43
C ALA A 91 6.40 13.98 -5.04
N GLY A 92 6.47 14.09 -6.37
CA GLY A 92 7.08 15.21 -7.07
C GLY A 92 8.55 15.38 -6.69
N ASP A 93 8.99 16.62 -6.50
CA ASP A 93 10.39 16.97 -6.21
C ASP A 93 10.93 16.32 -4.92
N ASN A 94 10.05 15.93 -4.01
CA ASN A 94 10.43 15.29 -2.74
C ASN A 94 10.73 13.79 -2.87
N SER A 95 10.53 13.18 -4.05
CA SER A 95 10.64 11.72 -4.21
C SER A 95 11.99 11.15 -3.80
N ARG A 96 13.05 11.92 -3.99
CA ARG A 96 14.43 11.53 -3.66
C ARG A 96 14.66 11.36 -2.16
N ASN A 97 13.78 11.93 -1.33
CA ASN A 97 13.83 11.78 0.13
C ASN A 97 13.18 10.47 0.60
N TYR A 98 12.43 9.79 -0.26
CA TYR A 98 11.62 8.63 0.12
C TYR A 98 12.23 7.29 -0.29
N TYR A 99 13.17 7.25 -1.24
CA TYR A 99 13.85 6.02 -1.57
C TYR A 99 15.22 6.26 -2.21
N ALA A 100 16.07 5.25 -2.13
CA ALA A 100 17.36 5.21 -2.79
C ALA A 100 17.66 3.81 -3.33
N TRP A 101 18.25 3.75 -4.53
CA TRP A 101 18.86 2.52 -5.03
C TRP A 101 20.16 2.25 -4.27
N VAL A 102 20.22 1.13 -3.54
CA VAL A 102 21.39 0.75 -2.73
C VAL A 102 22.34 -0.17 -3.49
N LYS A 103 21.83 -0.93 -4.46
CA LYS A 103 22.60 -1.62 -5.51
C LYS A 103 21.67 -1.85 -6.72
N MET A 104 22.22 -2.37 -7.82
CA MET A 104 21.39 -2.78 -8.95
C MET A 104 20.34 -3.80 -8.49
N GLY A 105 19.08 -3.53 -8.79
CA GLY A 105 17.99 -4.43 -8.42
C GLY A 105 17.46 -4.31 -6.99
N LEU A 106 18.02 -3.43 -6.15
CA LEU A 106 17.59 -3.29 -4.75
C LEU A 106 17.45 -1.83 -4.36
N ALA A 107 16.22 -1.44 -3.99
CA ALA A 107 15.90 -0.15 -3.42
C ALA A 107 15.67 -0.26 -1.92
N TYR A 108 16.10 0.78 -1.19
CA TYR A 108 15.64 1.05 0.16
C TYR A 108 14.60 2.17 0.10
N VAL A 109 13.44 1.94 0.70
CA VAL A 109 12.32 2.90 0.73
C VAL A 109 12.07 3.29 2.19
N HIS A 110 12.06 4.58 2.46
CA HIS A 110 11.79 5.16 3.77
C HIS A 110 10.28 5.26 3.98
N PHE A 111 9.59 4.13 4.09
CA PHE A 111 8.13 4.12 4.22
C PHE A 111 7.65 4.99 5.38
N ASP A 112 8.37 5.07 6.49
CA ASP A 112 7.98 5.87 7.66
C ASP A 112 7.94 7.39 7.40
N THR A 113 8.61 7.89 6.35
CA THR A 113 8.70 9.34 6.06
C THR A 113 7.77 9.77 4.91
N ILE A 114 7.14 8.83 4.21
CA ILE A 114 6.26 9.14 3.08
C ILE A 114 4.96 9.79 3.60
N PRO A 115 4.48 10.92 3.04
CA PRO A 115 3.21 11.52 3.45
C PRO A 115 2.02 10.56 3.27
N ASP A 116 1.06 10.57 4.19
CA ASP A 116 -0.10 9.67 4.15
C ASP A 116 -0.88 9.74 2.82
N LYS A 117 -0.99 10.94 2.24
CA LYS A 117 -1.64 11.14 0.93
C LYS A 117 -0.93 10.38 -0.19
N VAL A 118 0.40 10.30 -0.13
CA VAL A 118 1.20 9.55 -1.10
C VAL A 118 1.03 8.05 -0.85
N ILE A 119 1.08 7.59 0.41
CA ILE A 119 0.79 6.19 0.77
C ILE A 119 -0.59 5.76 0.27
N ALA A 120 -1.63 6.57 0.47
CA ALA A 120 -2.97 6.29 -0.05
C ALA A 120 -2.97 6.14 -1.58
N GLY A 121 -2.21 6.98 -2.28
CA GLY A 121 -2.00 6.86 -3.72
C GLY A 121 -1.30 5.54 -4.12
N LEU A 122 -0.25 5.15 -3.40
CA LEU A 122 0.46 3.87 -3.62
C LEU A 122 -0.46 2.68 -3.37
N PHE A 123 -1.27 2.74 -2.32
CA PHE A 123 -2.24 1.71 -1.98
C PHE A 123 -3.27 1.53 -3.10
N LEU A 124 -3.86 2.62 -3.58
CA LEU A 124 -4.77 2.59 -4.74
C LEU A 124 -4.09 2.09 -6.01
N PHE A 125 -2.83 2.45 -6.24
CA PHE A 125 -2.04 1.94 -7.36
C PHE A 125 -1.90 0.42 -7.31
N LEU A 126 -1.58 -0.14 -6.13
CA LEU A 126 -1.49 -1.59 -5.92
C LEU A 126 -2.84 -2.29 -6.16
N ILE A 127 -3.95 -1.69 -5.70
CA ILE A 127 -5.31 -2.19 -5.98
C ILE A 127 -5.58 -2.23 -7.48
N ASN A 128 -5.38 -1.09 -8.16
CA ASN A 128 -5.73 -0.95 -9.57
C ASN A 128 -4.90 -1.86 -10.49
N ARG A 129 -3.68 -2.23 -10.06
CA ARG A 129 -2.82 -3.17 -10.79
C ARG A 129 -3.08 -4.63 -10.41
N GLY A 130 -3.94 -4.91 -9.42
CA GLY A 130 -4.19 -6.26 -8.91
C GLY A 130 -2.97 -6.86 -8.19
N TRP A 131 -2.09 -6.02 -7.64
CA TRP A 131 -0.83 -6.46 -7.02
C TRP A 131 -0.93 -6.68 -5.52
N LEU A 132 -2.14 -6.63 -4.94
CA LEU A 132 -2.36 -7.01 -3.54
C LEU A 132 -2.53 -8.52 -3.44
N VAL A 133 -1.44 -9.23 -3.19
CA VAL A 133 -1.43 -10.70 -3.05
C VAL A 133 -2.16 -11.14 -1.78
N HIS A 134 -2.38 -10.21 -0.85
CA HIS A 134 -2.82 -10.48 0.52
C HIS A 134 -3.94 -9.55 1.00
N TYR A 135 -4.78 -9.01 0.11
CA TYR A 135 -5.84 -8.06 0.51
C TYR A 135 -6.75 -8.59 1.64
N HIS A 136 -7.01 -9.91 1.64
CA HIS A 136 -7.82 -10.59 2.65
C HIS A 136 -7.22 -10.62 4.06
N LEU A 137 -5.90 -10.41 4.19
CA LEU A 137 -5.18 -10.39 5.46
C LEU A 137 -5.39 -9.04 6.22
N SER A 138 -6.01 -8.04 5.60
CA SER A 138 -6.19 -6.69 6.19
C SER A 138 -7.35 -6.50 7.16
N LEU A 139 -8.13 -7.54 7.42
CA LEU A 139 -9.35 -7.45 8.24
C LEU A 139 -9.15 -7.87 9.70
N TYR A 140 -7.98 -8.36 10.10
CA TYR A 140 -7.71 -8.83 11.47
C TYR A 140 -6.47 -8.19 12.08
N THR A 141 -6.57 -7.76 13.35
CA THR A 141 -5.50 -7.08 14.11
C THR A 141 -4.24 -7.92 14.24
N ASP A 142 -4.39 -9.23 14.46
CA ASP A 142 -3.28 -10.18 14.62
C ASP A 142 -2.46 -10.28 13.33
N THR A 143 -3.08 -9.99 12.20
CA THR A 143 -2.40 -9.99 10.91
C THR A 143 -1.50 -8.78 10.73
N MET A 144 -1.82 -7.65 11.38
CA MET A 144 -0.98 -6.46 11.32
C MET A 144 0.34 -6.63 12.08
N GLU A 145 0.34 -7.36 13.18
CA GLU A 145 1.59 -7.66 13.92
C GLU A 145 2.51 -8.54 13.08
N VAL A 146 1.98 -9.59 12.45
CA VAL A 146 2.72 -10.44 11.52
C VAL A 146 3.29 -9.64 10.35
N ILE A 147 2.50 -8.71 9.80
CA ILE A 147 2.95 -7.82 8.74
C ILE A 147 4.10 -6.93 9.21
N ARG A 148 3.98 -6.30 10.37
CA ARG A 148 5.03 -5.42 10.93
C ARG A 148 6.31 -6.19 11.21
N GLU A 149 6.22 -7.39 11.78
CA GLU A 149 7.37 -8.25 12.00
C GLU A 149 8.04 -8.63 10.68
N ALA A 150 7.26 -9.01 9.67
CA ALA A 150 7.77 -9.34 8.34
C ALA A 150 8.43 -8.14 7.66
N ASN A 151 7.85 -6.95 7.78
CA ASN A 151 8.42 -5.71 7.27
C ASN A 151 9.75 -5.42 7.93
N SER A 152 9.81 -5.48 9.27
CA SER A 152 11.04 -5.27 10.04
C SER A 152 12.18 -6.16 9.53
N LYS A 153 11.92 -7.47 9.39
CA LYS A 153 12.92 -8.44 8.89
C LYS A 153 13.35 -8.15 7.46
N ARG A 154 12.40 -7.84 6.57
CA ARG A 154 12.69 -7.58 5.14
C ARG A 154 13.42 -6.27 4.92
N ARG A 155 13.24 -5.30 5.83
CA ARG A 155 13.90 -3.99 5.80
C ARG A 155 15.39 -4.06 6.14
N GLU A 156 15.82 -5.04 6.94
CA GLU A 156 17.20 -5.15 7.43
C GLU A 156 18.25 -5.11 6.31
N VAL A 157 18.08 -5.92 5.26
CA VAL A 157 19.05 -6.01 4.16
C VAL A 157 19.18 -4.68 3.40
N PRO A 158 18.10 -4.09 2.83
CA PRO A 158 18.22 -2.83 2.12
C PRO A 158 18.63 -1.68 3.04
N GLN A 159 18.23 -1.67 4.32
CA GLN A 159 18.68 -0.67 5.29
C GLN A 159 20.17 -0.76 5.58
N ASN A 160 20.70 -1.95 5.88
CA ASN A 160 22.12 -2.16 6.12
C ASN A 160 22.96 -1.73 4.91
N MET A 161 22.49 -2.03 3.70
CA MET A 161 23.12 -1.59 2.46
C MET A 161 23.07 -0.07 2.29
N TRP A 162 21.93 0.56 2.59
CA TRP A 162 21.80 2.02 2.59
C TRP A 162 22.78 2.68 3.57
N GLU A 163 22.91 2.14 4.77
CA GLU A 163 23.83 2.68 5.77
C GLU A 163 25.29 2.55 5.36
N LYS A 164 25.70 1.40 4.81
CA LYS A 164 27.03 1.23 4.21
C LYS A 164 27.27 2.23 3.09
N LYS A 165 26.29 2.44 2.21
CA LYS A 165 26.37 3.44 1.13
C LYS A 165 26.63 4.84 1.67
N ARG A 166 25.90 5.25 2.71
CA ARG A 166 26.07 6.57 3.35
C ARG A 166 27.44 6.75 3.99
N ARG A 167 28.07 5.66 4.45
CA ARG A 167 29.43 5.66 5.02
C ARG A 167 30.54 5.52 3.98
N GLY A 168 30.20 5.32 2.70
CA GLY A 168 31.19 5.08 1.64
C GLY A 168 31.80 3.67 1.68
N GLU A 169 31.09 2.69 2.23
CA GLU A 169 31.54 1.30 2.42
C GLU A 169 30.96 0.32 1.37
N LEU A 170 30.35 0.85 0.29
CA LEU A 170 29.84 0.06 -0.84
C LEU A 170 30.68 0.25 -2.10
#